data_AF-A0A4U5VNL6-F1
#
_entry.id   AF-A0A4U5VNL6-F1
#
_cell.length_a   1.000
_cell.length_b   1.000
_cell.length_c   1.000
_cell.angle_alpha   90.00
_cell.angle_beta   90.00
_cell.angle_gamma   90.00
#
_symmetry.space_group_name_H-M   'P 1'
#
loop_
_entity.id
_entity.type
_entity.pdbx_description
1 polymer ?
#
loop_
_entity_poly.entity_id
_entity_poly.type
_entity_poly.pdbx_seq_one_letter_code
_entity_poly.pdbx_strand_id
1 'polypeptide(L)'
;MARMCVKTRRLDVARVCLGNMGNARAAKALKEAEAQPEPEAQVAMLAIQLGMLEDAEKLYKSCQRYDLLNNFYQASGQWQQALETAETHDRIHLRTTYYNYAKYLESMGDKTRALT
;
A
#
# COMPACT_ATOMS: atom_id res chain seq x y z
N MET A 1 -9.03 12.88 -14.53
CA MET A 1 -8.32 13.99 -13.86
C MET A 1 -7.48 13.52 -12.66
N ALA A 2 -8.02 12.67 -11.77
CA ALA A 2 -7.30 12.16 -10.60
C ALA A 2 -5.96 11.45 -10.92
N ARG A 3 -5.87 10.68 -12.01
CA ARG A 3 -4.62 10.00 -12.45
C ARG A 3 -3.47 10.96 -12.78
N MET A 4 -3.79 12.16 -13.29
CA MET A 4 -2.76 13.19 -13.55
C MET A 4 -2.24 13.80 -12.26
N CYS A 5 -3.06 13.87 -11.20
CA CYS A 5 -2.66 14.41 -9.91
C CYS A 5 -1.59 13.54 -9.24
N VAL A 6 -1.65 12.21 -9.44
CA VAL A 6 -0.61 11.26 -9.03
C VAL A 6 0.71 11.57 -9.75
N LYS A 7 0.67 11.71 -11.07
CA LYS A 7 1.87 12.00 -11.88
C LYS A 7 2.50 13.37 -11.57
N THR A 8 1.68 14.37 -11.28
CA THR A 8 2.16 15.72 -10.93
C THR A 8 2.37 15.94 -9.44
N ARG A 9 2.19 14.91 -8.60
CA ARG A 9 2.24 14.98 -7.12
C ARG A 9 1.41 16.12 -6.51
N ARG A 10 0.28 16.48 -7.14
CA ARG A 10 -0.60 17.57 -6.68
C ARG A 10 -1.72 17.02 -5.81
N LEU A 11 -1.46 16.93 -4.52
CA LEU A 11 -2.38 16.40 -3.50
C LEU A 11 -3.67 17.23 -3.37
N ASP A 12 -3.57 18.55 -3.45
CA ASP A 12 -4.71 19.46 -3.27
C ASP A 12 -5.82 19.20 -4.30
N VAL A 13 -5.42 18.96 -5.56
CA VAL A 13 -6.35 18.69 -6.67
C VAL A 13 -6.90 17.27 -6.58
N ALA A 14 -6.09 16.32 -6.10
CA ALA A 14 -6.52 14.94 -5.93
C ALA A 14 -7.68 14.80 -4.93
N ARG A 15 -7.66 15.60 -3.85
CA ARG A 15 -8.69 15.57 -2.81
C ARG A 15 -10.06 16.01 -3.35
N VAL A 16 -10.07 17.10 -4.13
CA VAL A 16 -11.27 17.58 -4.82
C VAL A 16 -11.76 16.55 -5.85
N CYS A 17 -10.84 15.93 -6.60
CA CYS A 17 -11.20 14.90 -7.57
C CYS A 17 -11.87 13.68 -6.91
N LEU A 18 -11.40 13.23 -5.75
CA LEU A 18 -11.98 12.07 -5.06
C LEU A 18 -13.32 12.37 -4.38
N GLY A 19 -13.49 13.57 -3.82
CA GLY A 19 -14.79 14.02 -3.31
C GLY A 19 -15.86 14.03 -4.40
N ASN A 20 -15.49 14.49 -5.60
CA ASN A 20 -16.37 14.50 -6.77
C ASN A 20 -16.64 13.11 -7.36
N MET A 21 -15.77 12.13 -7.09
CA MET A 21 -15.94 10.74 -7.53
C MET A 21 -16.87 9.91 -6.62
N GLY A 22 -17.34 10.47 -5.49
CA GLY A 22 -18.25 9.78 -4.56
C GLY A 22 -17.61 8.59 -3.82
N ASN A 23 -16.28 8.45 -3.85
CA ASN A 23 -15.58 7.33 -3.25
C ASN A 23 -15.24 7.63 -1.78
N ALA A 24 -16.21 7.41 -0.89
CA ALA A 24 -16.06 7.66 0.54
C ALA A 24 -14.92 6.85 1.19
N ARG A 25 -14.64 5.63 0.69
CA ARG A 25 -13.52 4.80 1.18
C ARG A 25 -12.18 5.42 0.82
N ALA A 26 -12.02 5.87 -0.42
CA ALA A 26 -10.81 6.56 -0.87
C ALA A 26 -10.61 7.89 -0.13
N ALA A 27 -11.69 8.63 0.14
CA ALA A 27 -11.63 9.86 0.93
C ALA A 27 -11.15 9.61 2.37
N LYS A 28 -11.63 8.53 3.00
CA LYS A 28 -11.16 8.11 4.33
C LYS A 28 -9.69 7.69 4.31
N ALA A 29 -9.30 6.84 3.35
CA ALA A 29 -7.91 6.39 3.21
C ALA A 29 -6.94 7.56 2.97
N LEU A 30 -7.35 8.57 2.20
CA LEU A 30 -6.59 9.82 2.05
C LEU A 30 -6.42 10.56 3.37
N LYS A 31 -7.49 10.67 4.17
CA LYS A 31 -7.42 11.35 5.47
C LYS A 31 -6.48 10.64 6.45
N GLU A 32 -6.44 9.31 6.41
CA GLU A 32 -5.47 8.51 7.17
C GLU A 32 -4.05 8.69 6.61
N ALA A 33 -3.91 8.85 5.29
CA ALA A 33 -2.63 9.13 4.67
C ALA A 33 -2.13 10.56 4.95
N GLU A 34 -3.00 11.55 5.12
CA GLU A 34 -2.62 12.93 5.53
C GLU A 34 -1.88 12.94 6.88
N ALA A 35 -2.05 11.93 7.72
CA ALA A 35 -1.27 11.77 8.95
C ALA A 35 0.19 11.35 8.70
N GLN A 36 0.53 10.90 7.48
CA GLN A 36 1.90 10.58 7.11
C GLN A 36 2.68 11.87 6.85
N PRO A 37 3.89 12.01 7.43
CA PRO A 37 4.70 13.20 7.22
C PRO A 37 5.23 13.31 5.79
N GLU A 38 5.39 12.20 5.07
CA GLU A 38 5.91 12.19 3.70
C GLU A 38 4.80 12.41 2.66
N PRO A 39 4.86 13.49 1.86
CA PRO A 39 3.81 13.78 0.88
C PRO A 39 3.69 12.72 -0.21
N GLU A 40 4.79 12.07 -0.61
CA GLU A 40 4.74 10.97 -1.57
C GLU A 40 4.00 9.74 -1.03
N ALA A 41 4.04 9.48 0.28
CA ALA A 41 3.26 8.39 0.88
C ALA A 41 1.76 8.69 0.78
N GLN A 42 1.38 9.97 0.86
CA GLN A 42 0.01 10.43 0.63
C GLN A 42 -0.41 10.24 -0.84
N VAL A 43 0.48 10.60 -1.78
CA VAL A 43 0.25 10.41 -3.22
C VAL A 43 0.19 8.91 -3.56
N ALA A 44 0.98 8.07 -2.89
CA ALA A 44 0.96 6.63 -3.08
C ALA A 44 -0.39 6.03 -2.68
N MET A 45 -0.96 6.46 -1.54
CA MET A 45 -2.30 6.02 -1.11
C MET A 45 -3.37 6.41 -2.14
N LEU A 46 -3.29 7.63 -2.68
CA LEU A 46 -4.15 8.06 -3.79
C LEU A 46 -4.00 7.15 -5.01
N ALA A 47 -2.76 6.85 -5.39
CA ALA A 47 -2.45 6.02 -6.55
C ALA A 47 -3.08 4.63 -6.40
N ILE A 48 -3.04 4.03 -5.20
CA ILE A 48 -3.71 2.76 -4.88
C ILE A 48 -5.22 2.86 -5.13
N GLN A 49 -5.88 3.91 -4.61
CA GLN A 49 -7.33 4.10 -4.78
C GLN A 49 -7.74 4.32 -6.24
N LEU A 50 -6.82 4.77 -7.08
CA LEU A 50 -7.01 4.97 -8.53
C LEU A 50 -6.56 3.76 -9.36
N GLY A 51 -6.11 2.67 -8.74
CA GLY A 51 -5.60 1.46 -9.40
C GLY A 51 -4.23 1.67 -10.08
N MET A 52 -3.50 2.72 -9.74
CA MET A 52 -2.16 3.02 -10.25
C MET A 52 -1.10 2.37 -9.36
N LEU A 53 -1.11 1.04 -9.31
CA LEU A 53 -0.29 0.23 -8.39
C LEU A 53 1.21 0.41 -8.60
N GLU A 54 1.67 0.46 -9.85
CA GLU A 54 3.08 0.66 -10.19
C GLU A 54 3.62 2.01 -9.72
N ASP A 55 2.80 3.06 -9.84
CA ASP A 55 3.18 4.40 -9.39
C ASP A 55 3.17 4.48 -7.85
N ALA A 56 2.23 3.79 -7.19
CA ALA A 56 2.20 3.68 -5.73
C ALA A 56 3.46 3.01 -5.18
N GLU A 57 3.90 1.90 -5.78
CA GLU A 57 5.11 1.18 -5.39
C GLU A 57 6.35 2.07 -5.48
N LYS A 58 6.51 2.78 -6.61
CA LYS A 58 7.64 3.71 -6.83
C LYS A 58 7.65 4.84 -5.80
N LEU A 59 6.48 5.37 -5.47
CA LEU A 59 6.34 6.45 -4.49
C LEU A 59 6.72 5.98 -3.08
N TYR A 60 6.23 4.80 -2.65
CA TYR A 60 6.62 4.25 -1.35
C TYR A 60 8.11 3.94 -1.25
N LYS A 61 8.70 3.38 -2.31
CA LYS A 61 10.17 3.17 -2.38
C LYS A 61 10.94 4.49 -2.31
N SER A 62 10.46 5.54 -2.99
CA SER A 62 11.15 6.84 -3.00
C SER A 62 11.21 7.51 -1.62
N CYS A 63 10.21 7.28 -0.77
CA CYS A 63 10.16 7.86 0.57
C CYS A 63 10.55 6.89 1.68
N GLN A 64 11.13 5.74 1.31
CA GLN A 64 11.69 4.76 2.25
C GLN A 64 10.68 4.25 3.30
N ARG A 65 9.38 4.40 3.01
CA ARG A 65 8.28 3.90 3.85
C ARG A 65 7.97 2.46 3.50
N TYR A 66 8.93 1.59 3.82
CA TYR A 66 8.86 0.15 3.54
C TYR A 66 7.79 -0.56 4.38
N ASP A 67 7.39 0.02 5.51
CA ASP A 67 6.25 -0.40 6.32
C ASP A 67 4.94 -0.31 5.54
N LEU A 68 4.68 0.84 4.89
CA LEU A 68 3.49 1.04 4.06
C LEU A 68 3.57 0.21 2.78
N LEU A 69 4.76 0.05 2.21
CA LEU A 69 4.99 -0.80 1.04
C LEU A 69 4.71 -2.28 1.33
N ASN A 70 5.14 -2.77 2.49
CA ASN A 70 4.88 -4.14 2.95
C ASN A 70 3.38 -4.37 3.13
N ASN A 71 2.67 -3.44 3.78
CA ASN A 71 1.21 -3.51 3.89
C ASN A 71 0.51 -3.49 2.52
N PHE A 72 1.02 -2.69 1.59
CA PHE A 72 0.52 -2.62 0.22
C PHE A 72 0.67 -3.96 -0.51
N TYR A 73 1.83 -4.61 -0.42
CA TYR A 73 2.05 -5.92 -1.02
C TYR A 73 1.16 -7.00 -0.40
N GLN A 74 1.00 -7.00 0.93
CA GLN A 74 0.07 -7.92 1.61
C GLN A 74 -1.37 -7.74 1.13
N ALA A 75 -1.84 -6.49 1.03
CA ALA A 75 -3.19 -6.18 0.54
C ALA A 75 -3.39 -6.55 -0.94
N SER A 76 -2.32 -6.50 -1.74
CA SER A 76 -2.33 -6.89 -3.15
C SER A 76 -2.14 -8.40 -3.37
N GLY A 77 -1.97 -9.18 -2.31
CA GLY A 77 -1.69 -10.63 -2.37
C GLY A 77 -0.28 -10.98 -2.86
N GLN A 78 0.63 -10.00 -2.94
CA GLN A 78 2.01 -10.17 -3.39
C GLN A 78 2.91 -10.57 -2.21
N TRP A 79 2.64 -11.73 -1.62
CA TRP A 79 3.28 -12.16 -0.37
C TRP A 79 4.79 -12.36 -0.45
N GLN A 80 5.32 -12.83 -1.59
CA GLN A 80 6.76 -13.00 -1.79
C GLN A 80 7.49 -11.66 -1.68
N GLN A 81 6.96 -10.62 -2.33
CA GLN A 81 7.52 -9.27 -2.29
C GLN A 81 7.35 -8.62 -0.92
N ALA A 82 6.22 -8.89 -0.24
CA ALA A 82 6.01 -8.45 1.13
C ALA A 82 7.05 -9.01 2.10
N LEU A 83 7.34 -10.31 2.02
CA LEU A 83 8.35 -10.99 2.84
C LEU A 83 9.75 -10.48 2.55
N GLU A 84 10.15 -10.37 1.28
CA GLU A 84 11.45 -9.83 0.90
C GLU A 84 11.65 -8.40 1.42
N THR A 85 10.62 -7.56 1.28
CA THR A 85 10.65 -6.18 1.80
C THR A 85 10.77 -6.15 3.32
N ALA A 86 10.07 -7.05 4.03
CA ALA A 86 10.15 -7.16 5.47
C ALA A 86 11.51 -7.68 5.98
N GLU A 87 12.14 -8.61 5.28
CA GLU A 87 13.46 -9.14 5.68
C GLU A 87 14.58 -8.12 5.51
N THR A 88 14.49 -7.35 4.43
CA THR A 88 15.52 -6.40 4.01
C THR A 88 15.40 -5.05 4.72
N HIS A 89 14.19 -4.48 4.77
CA HIS A 89 13.98 -3.09 5.19
C HIS A 89 13.02 -2.94 6.39
N ASP A 90 12.11 -3.89 6.61
CA ASP A 90 11.06 -3.78 7.63
C ASP A 90 11.03 -4.97 8.61
N ARG A 91 12.17 -5.19 9.27
CA ARG A 91 12.38 -6.33 10.18
C ARG A 91 11.44 -6.32 11.40
N ILE A 92 10.90 -5.16 11.75
CA ILE A 92 9.96 -5.00 12.87
C ILE A 92 8.65 -5.73 12.55
N HIS A 93 8.15 -5.60 11.31
CA HIS A 93 6.90 -6.25 10.90
C HIS A 93 7.10 -7.66 10.35
N LEU A 94 8.34 -8.14 10.19
CA LEU A 94 8.64 -9.47 9.63
C LEU A 94 7.80 -10.59 10.22
N ARG A 95 7.75 -10.69 11.56
CA ARG A 95 6.97 -11.74 12.26
C ARG A 95 5.48 -11.62 11.95
N THR A 96 4.96 -10.40 11.87
CA THR A 96 3.56 -10.12 11.56
C THR A 96 3.26 -10.46 10.09
N THR A 97 4.17 -10.12 9.16
CA THR A 97 4.06 -10.46 7.74
C THR A 97 4.02 -11.98 7.54
N TYR A 98 4.91 -12.73 8.21
CA TYR A 98 4.90 -14.20 8.17
C TYR A 98 3.60 -14.79 8.72
N TYR A 99 3.11 -14.28 9.85
CA TYR A 99 1.84 -14.72 10.43
C TYR A 99 0.66 -14.46 9.47
N ASN A 100 0.58 -13.28 8.88
CA ASN A 100 -0.47 -12.93 7.92
C ASN A 100 -0.39 -13.80 6.66
N TYR A 101 0.82 -14.09 6.18
CA TYR A 101 1.02 -14.98 5.04
C TYR A 101 0.59 -16.41 5.35
N ALA A 102 0.95 -16.96 6.51
CA ALA A 102 0.50 -18.28 6.94
C ALA A 102 -1.03 -18.34 7.01
N LYS A 103 -1.68 -17.32 7.59
CA LYS A 103 -3.15 -17.22 7.63
C LYS A 103 -3.78 -17.11 6.24
N TYR A 104 -3.12 -16.45 5.30
CA TYR A 104 -3.55 -16.41 3.90
C TYR A 104 -3.44 -17.78 3.22
N LEU A 105 -2.36 -18.53 3.44
CA LEU A 105 -2.20 -19.89 2.92
C LEU A 105 -3.24 -20.85 3.51
N GLU A 106 -3.53 -20.72 4.81
CA GLU A 106 -4.59 -21.46 5.48
C GLU A 106 -5.97 -21.21 4.85
N SER A 107 -6.29 -19.95 4.52
CA SER A 107 -7.56 -19.58 3.90
C SER A 107 -7.67 -20.01 2.44
N MET A 108 -6.55 -20.05 1.72
CA MET A 108 -6.45 -20.58 0.36
C MET A 108 -6.52 -22.12 0.29
N GLY A 109 -6.58 -22.80 1.44
CA GLY A 109 -6.69 -24.26 1.52
C GLY A 109 -5.38 -25.01 1.25
N ASP A 110 -4.28 -24.28 1.09
CA ASP A 110 -2.97 -24.80 0.76
C ASP A 110 -2.23 -25.20 2.06
N LYS A 111 -2.81 -26.17 2.78
CA LYS A 111 -2.30 -26.69 4.07
C LYS A 111 -0.91 -27.35 3.96
N THR A 112 -0.41 -27.56 2.75
CA THR A 112 0.87 -28.20 2.44
C THR A 112 2.08 -27.27 2.62
N ARG A 113 1.90 -25.94 2.63
CA ARG A 113 3.00 -24.96 2.82
C ARG A 113 3.03 -24.33 4.22
N ALA A 114 2.15 -24.75 5.13
CA ALA A 114 2.04 -24.17 6.47
C ALA A 114 3.12 -24.64 7.46
N LEU A 115 3.95 -25.62 7.10
CA LEU A 115 4.98 -26.19 7.98
C LEU A 115 6.23 -26.63 7.19
N THR A 116 7.14 -25.70 6.92
CA THR A 116 8.59 -25.91 6.80
C THR A 116 9.27 -24.56 6.92
#